data_AF-A0A545TXU2-F1
#
_entry.id   AF-A0A545TXU2-F1
#
_cell.length_a   1.000
_cell.length_b   1.000
_cell.length_c   1.000
_cell.angle_alpha   90.00
_cell.angle_beta   90.00
_cell.angle_gamma   90.00
#
_symmetry.space_group_name_H-M   'P 1'
#
loop_
_entity.id
_entity.type
_entity.pdbx_description
1 polymer ?
#
loop_
_entity_poly.entity_id
_entity_poly.type
_entity_poly.pdbx_seq_one_letter_code
_entity_poly.pdbx_strand_id
1 'polypeptide(L)'
;MSAAKPLRPAQLSPSNNNHRSNRRPCVPCPLRHNSCWRSGGTTGRSAMATDQQRSGGCLCNAVRFEIAVPEAVFSICHCGMCRKWSAGPLMAVQCPGAPIFTNQEGLAWYQGTDWAQRGFCARCGSSLFWRLAETPDAMTIVSAESFDSADDLKLGRHIYVDAQPERYDFGDDRPRVTEAELLAELGIAPGGK
;
A
#
# COMPACT_ATOMS: atom_id res chain seq x y z
N MET A 1 14.89 28.57 48.27
CA MET A 1 14.50 29.88 47.69
C MET A 1 15.01 29.86 46.26
N SER A 2 14.23 29.60 45.21
CA SER A 2 13.02 30.29 44.76
C SER A 2 12.13 29.30 43.98
N ALA A 3 10.82 29.33 44.24
CA ALA A 3 9.84 28.43 43.63
C ALA A 3 9.37 28.98 42.27
N ALA A 4 9.42 28.14 41.23
CA ALA A 4 8.85 28.45 39.93
C ALA A 4 7.31 28.31 39.96
N LYS A 5 6.63 29.33 39.44
CA LYS A 5 5.17 29.54 39.48
C LYS A 5 4.48 28.68 38.40
N PRO A 6 3.38 27.96 38.69
CA PRO A 6 2.69 27.17 37.68
C PRO A 6 1.87 28.06 36.72
N LEU A 7 2.00 27.78 35.42
CA LEU A 7 1.19 28.39 34.36
C LEU A 7 -0.23 27.83 34.39
N ARG A 8 -1.24 28.72 34.37
CA ARG A 8 -2.66 28.36 34.29
C ARG A 8 -3.01 27.87 32.87
N PRO A 9 -3.85 26.84 32.71
CA PRO A 9 -4.38 26.45 31.40
C PRO A 9 -5.41 27.48 30.91
N ALA A 10 -5.32 27.84 29.63
CA ALA A 10 -6.30 28.68 28.94
C ALA A 10 -7.62 27.89 28.79
N GLN A 11 -8.69 28.41 29.39
CA GLN A 11 -10.05 27.92 29.18
C GLN A 11 -10.53 28.38 27.81
N LEU A 12 -10.68 27.44 26.86
CA LEU A 12 -11.41 27.68 25.61
C LEU A 12 -12.89 27.35 25.85
N SER A 13 -13.73 28.38 25.75
CA SER A 13 -15.20 28.27 25.82
C SER A 13 -15.76 27.61 24.56
N PRO A 14 -16.88 26.87 24.66
CA PRO A 14 -17.48 26.17 23.52
C PRO A 14 -18.18 27.15 22.57
N SER A 15 -17.68 27.32 21.35
CA SER A 15 -18.44 27.99 20.29
C SER A 15 -19.42 27.02 19.66
N ASN A 16 -20.63 27.00 20.22
CA ASN A 16 -21.81 26.46 19.58
C ASN A 16 -22.27 27.46 18.51
N ASN A 17 -22.27 27.11 17.23
CA ASN A 17 -23.23 27.72 16.32
C ASN A 17 -23.58 26.87 15.09
N ASN A 18 -24.82 26.36 15.15
CA ASN A 18 -25.64 25.94 14.03
C ASN A 18 -25.66 27.00 12.93
N HIS A 19 -25.10 26.68 11.76
CA HIS A 19 -25.52 27.34 10.51
C HIS A 19 -26.13 26.31 9.57
N ARG A 20 -27.39 25.98 9.88
CA ARG A 20 -28.38 25.54 8.91
C ARG A 20 -28.77 26.75 8.04
N SER A 21 -29.13 26.46 6.79
CA SER A 21 -29.71 27.33 5.77
C SER A 21 -28.82 28.40 5.11
N ASN A 22 -28.19 28.02 4.00
CA ASN A 22 -28.21 28.88 2.81
C ASN A 22 -28.23 28.03 1.52
N ARG A 23 -29.39 27.41 1.24
CA ARG A 23 -29.65 26.78 -0.07
C ARG A 23 -29.90 27.90 -1.07
N ARG A 24 -28.92 28.18 -1.93
CA ARG A 24 -29.16 28.98 -3.13
C ARG A 24 -30.10 28.18 -4.05
N PRO A 25 -31.13 28.81 -4.66
CA PRO A 25 -32.02 28.13 -5.59
C PRO A 25 -31.24 27.74 -6.85
N CYS A 26 -31.40 26.48 -7.28
CA CYS A 26 -30.90 26.00 -8.56
C CYS A 26 -31.57 26.79 -9.68
N VAL A 27 -30.78 27.46 -10.52
CA VAL A 27 -31.25 28.08 -11.75
C VAL A 27 -31.59 26.96 -12.76
N PRO A 28 -32.77 26.95 -13.41
CA PRO A 28 -33.10 25.90 -14.36
C PRO A 28 -32.22 25.97 -15.61
N CYS A 29 -31.58 24.85 -15.97
CA CYS A 29 -30.92 24.66 -17.26
C CYS A 29 -32.00 24.52 -18.35
N PRO A 30 -32.01 25.36 -19.40
CA PRO A 30 -33.16 25.50 -20.31
C PRO A 30 -33.20 24.46 -21.44
N LEU A 31 -32.65 23.26 -21.26
CA LEU A 31 -32.69 22.21 -22.29
C LEU A 31 -33.36 20.95 -21.73
N ARG A 32 -34.69 20.92 -21.88
CA ARG A 32 -35.53 19.71 -21.82
C ARG A 32 -35.09 18.76 -22.93
N HIS A 33 -34.68 17.53 -22.62
CA HIS A 33 -34.98 16.38 -23.49
C HIS A 33 -35.28 15.13 -22.64
N ASN A 34 -36.31 14.41 -23.10
CA ASN A 34 -37.09 13.39 -22.41
C ASN A 34 -36.34 12.08 -22.16
N SER A 35 -36.51 11.50 -20.97
CA SER A 35 -36.74 10.05 -20.70
C SER A 35 -36.65 9.81 -19.18
N CYS A 36 -37.76 9.89 -18.47
CA CYS A 36 -38.59 8.73 -18.14
C CYS A 36 -37.76 7.56 -17.54
N TRP A 37 -37.28 7.73 -16.31
CA TRP A 37 -36.83 6.61 -15.48
C TRP A 37 -38.07 5.90 -14.92
N ARG A 38 -38.45 4.77 -15.53
CA ARG A 38 -39.33 3.78 -14.92
C ARG A 38 -38.69 2.40 -14.96
N SER A 39 -38.56 1.87 -13.75
CA SER A 39 -38.73 0.48 -13.29
C SER A 39 -37.78 -0.62 -13.78
N GLY A 40 -37.16 -1.26 -12.78
CA GLY A 40 -37.07 -2.72 -12.71
C GLY A 40 -35.69 -3.29 -13.00
N GLY A 41 -34.97 -3.67 -11.95
CA GLY A 41 -33.72 -4.42 -12.07
C GLY A 41 -33.20 -4.80 -10.69
N THR A 42 -33.51 -6.03 -10.29
CA THR A 42 -33.00 -6.78 -9.13
C THR A 42 -31.69 -6.28 -8.54
N THR A 43 -31.69 -6.08 -7.21
CA THR A 43 -30.49 -6.00 -6.38
C THR A 43 -29.70 -7.32 -6.47
N GLY A 44 -28.91 -7.45 -7.53
CA GLY A 44 -27.78 -8.35 -7.56
C GLY A 44 -26.73 -7.76 -6.64
N ARG A 45 -26.64 -8.24 -5.40
CA ARG A 45 -25.35 -8.30 -4.72
C ARG A 45 -24.48 -9.17 -5.63
N SER A 46 -23.66 -8.56 -6.48
CA SER A 46 -22.54 -9.27 -7.08
C SER A 46 -21.76 -9.85 -5.91
N ALA A 47 -21.75 -11.17 -5.81
CA ALA A 47 -20.75 -11.88 -5.04
C ALA A 47 -19.39 -11.27 -5.44
N MET A 48 -18.64 -10.75 -4.46
CA MET A 48 -17.25 -10.36 -4.70
C MET A 48 -16.55 -11.62 -5.21
N ALA A 49 -16.21 -11.61 -6.50
CA ALA A 49 -15.65 -12.75 -7.17
C ALA A 49 -14.32 -13.13 -6.49
N THR A 50 -14.22 -14.40 -6.15
CA THR A 50 -13.00 -15.10 -5.72
C THR A 50 -11.88 -15.09 -6.78
N ASP A 51 -12.13 -14.50 -7.96
CA ASP A 51 -11.21 -14.45 -9.12
C ASP A 51 -10.04 -13.48 -8.94
N GLN A 52 -10.08 -12.65 -7.89
CA GLN A 52 -9.04 -11.65 -7.60
C GLN A 52 -8.13 -12.04 -6.42
N GLN A 53 -8.17 -13.29 -5.97
CA GLN A 53 -7.32 -13.75 -4.86
C GLN A 53 -5.91 -14.09 -5.37
N ARG A 54 -4.88 -13.53 -4.75
CA ARG A 54 -3.48 -13.85 -5.05
C ARG A 54 -2.77 -14.47 -3.87
N SER A 55 -1.95 -15.47 -4.14
CA SER A 55 -1.03 -16.06 -3.17
C SER A 55 0.33 -15.36 -3.21
N GLY A 56 1.02 -15.42 -2.08
CA GLY A 56 2.36 -14.89 -1.96
C GLY A 56 3.08 -15.39 -0.72
N GLY A 57 4.32 -14.94 -0.55
CA GLY A 57 5.13 -15.30 0.60
C GLY A 57 6.48 -14.59 0.65
N CYS A 58 7.22 -14.89 1.70
CA CYS A 58 8.62 -14.49 1.81
C CYS A 58 9.54 -15.46 1.08
N LEU A 59 10.79 -15.04 0.84
CA LEU A 59 11.82 -15.82 0.15
C LEU A 59 12.01 -17.24 0.73
N CYS A 60 11.98 -17.39 2.06
CA CYS A 60 12.17 -18.69 2.72
C CYS A 60 10.89 -19.49 2.97
N ASN A 61 9.73 -19.03 2.48
CA ASN A 61 8.41 -19.64 2.67
C ASN A 61 7.92 -19.78 4.13
N ALA A 62 8.61 -19.19 5.11
CA ALA A 62 8.14 -19.16 6.51
C ALA A 62 6.95 -18.20 6.73
N VAL A 63 6.61 -17.39 5.73
CA VAL A 63 5.38 -16.61 5.66
C VAL A 63 4.74 -16.90 4.30
N ARG A 64 3.49 -17.35 4.31
CA ARG A 64 2.66 -17.65 3.13
C ARG A 64 1.27 -17.09 3.38
N PHE A 65 0.71 -16.43 2.37
CA PHE A 65 -0.56 -15.74 2.50
C PHE A 65 -1.36 -15.76 1.21
N GLU A 66 -2.64 -15.45 1.35
CA GLU A 66 -3.54 -15.13 0.24
C GLU A 66 -4.26 -13.82 0.54
N ILE A 67 -4.49 -13.00 -0.48
CA ILE A 67 -5.18 -11.71 -0.33
C ILE A 67 -5.86 -11.27 -1.63
N ALA A 68 -6.96 -10.53 -1.51
CA ALA A 68 -7.67 -9.99 -2.65
C ALA A 68 -6.89 -8.82 -3.28
N VAL A 69 -6.75 -8.86 -4.60
CA VAL A 69 -6.10 -7.83 -5.42
C VAL A 69 -7.08 -7.40 -6.52
N PRO A 70 -7.98 -6.45 -6.23
CA PRO A 70 -9.04 -6.07 -7.16
C PRO A 70 -8.50 -5.44 -8.45
N GLU A 71 -7.36 -4.75 -8.36
CA GLU A 71 -6.68 -4.11 -9.48
C GLU A 71 -5.22 -4.57 -9.52
N ALA A 72 -4.76 -5.03 -10.70
CA ALA A 72 -3.37 -5.43 -10.93
C ALA A 72 -2.45 -4.21 -11.11
N VAL A 73 -2.48 -3.29 -10.15
CA VAL A 73 -1.74 -2.02 -10.18
C VAL A 73 -0.92 -1.86 -8.91
N PHE A 74 0.35 -1.50 -9.05
CA PHE A 74 1.23 -1.19 -7.94
C PHE A 74 1.71 0.27 -7.98
N SER A 75 2.11 0.79 -6.82
CA SER A 75 2.74 2.10 -6.68
C SER A 75 4.19 1.95 -6.21
N ILE A 76 5.03 2.92 -6.56
CA ILE A 76 6.42 3.00 -6.10
C ILE A 76 6.55 4.12 -5.08
N CYS A 77 6.95 3.80 -3.85
CA CYS A 77 7.19 4.77 -2.79
C CYS A 77 8.67 5.07 -2.58
N HIS A 78 9.02 6.35 -2.66
CA HIS A 78 10.42 6.83 -2.57
C HIS A 78 10.81 7.38 -1.19
N CYS A 79 9.91 7.37 -0.21
CA CYS A 79 10.20 7.97 1.10
C CYS A 79 11.36 7.27 1.82
N GLY A 80 12.09 8.02 2.66
CA GLY A 80 13.28 7.51 3.35
C GLY A 80 13.03 6.28 4.22
N MET A 81 11.83 6.12 4.79
CA MET A 81 11.47 4.93 5.56
C MET A 81 11.31 3.69 4.68
N CYS A 82 10.62 3.80 3.55
CA CYS A 82 10.49 2.70 2.59
C CYS A 82 11.86 2.31 2.04
N ARG A 83 12.66 3.31 1.65
CA ARG A 83 14.04 3.09 1.18
C ARG A 83 14.94 2.34 2.17
N LYS A 84 14.81 2.63 3.47
CA LYS A 84 15.56 1.91 4.52
C LYS A 84 15.02 0.50 4.76
N TRP A 85 13.72 0.32 4.65
CA TRP A 85 13.06 -0.95 4.97
C TRP A 85 13.22 -1.99 3.86
N SER A 86 12.98 -1.62 2.60
CA SER A 86 13.09 -2.51 1.44
C SER A 86 14.44 -2.42 0.71
N ALA A 87 15.44 -1.74 1.29
CA ALA A 87 16.75 -1.49 0.66
C ALA A 87 16.67 -0.82 -0.74
N GLY A 88 15.59 -0.09 -1.00
CA GLY A 88 15.26 0.49 -2.31
C GLY A 88 13.87 1.11 -2.27
N PRO A 89 13.41 1.76 -3.34
CA PRO A 89 12.02 2.21 -3.40
C PRO A 89 11.07 1.02 -3.21
N LEU A 90 10.00 1.19 -2.43
CA LEU A 90 9.06 0.10 -2.16
C LEU A 90 8.04 0.03 -3.29
N MET A 91 8.00 -1.10 -3.98
CA MET A 91 6.95 -1.42 -4.96
C MET A 91 5.85 -2.20 -4.24
N ALA A 92 4.63 -1.66 -4.21
CA ALA A 92 3.57 -2.27 -3.43
C ALA A 92 2.17 -2.09 -4.02
N VAL A 93 1.33 -3.08 -3.78
CA VAL A 93 -0.08 -3.14 -4.15
C VAL A 93 -0.92 -2.78 -2.92
N GLN A 94 -1.96 -1.99 -3.12
CA GLN A 94 -2.95 -1.71 -2.07
C GLN A 94 -4.07 -2.74 -2.16
N CYS A 95 -4.23 -3.53 -1.11
CA CYS A 95 -5.23 -4.58 -1.03
C CYS A 95 -6.32 -4.22 0.00
N PRO A 96 -7.60 -4.48 -0.30
CA PRO A 96 -8.64 -4.42 0.72
C PRO A 96 -8.47 -5.56 1.72
N GLY A 97 -8.72 -5.28 3.00
CA GLY A 97 -8.74 -6.32 4.02
C GLY A 97 -7.36 -6.71 4.58
N ALA A 98 -7.37 -7.77 5.39
CA ALA A 98 -6.19 -8.46 5.89
C ALA A 98 -5.86 -9.70 5.04
N PRO A 99 -4.59 -10.07 4.91
CA PRO A 99 -4.19 -11.34 4.31
C PRO A 99 -4.65 -12.53 5.14
N ILE A 100 -5.03 -13.61 4.46
CA ILE A 100 -5.28 -14.92 5.04
C ILE A 100 -3.95 -15.67 5.07
N PHE A 101 -3.41 -15.95 6.25
CA PHE A 101 -2.13 -16.63 6.40
C PHE A 101 -2.29 -18.15 6.36
N THR A 102 -1.60 -18.80 5.42
CA THR A 102 -1.42 -20.27 5.39
C THR A 102 -0.15 -20.69 6.13
N ASN A 103 0.83 -19.79 6.28
CA ASN A 103 1.96 -19.92 7.19
C ASN A 103 2.38 -18.53 7.71
N GLN A 104 2.68 -18.40 8.99
CA GLN A 104 3.14 -17.14 9.60
C GLN A 104 4.24 -17.33 10.65
N GLU A 105 4.92 -18.49 10.67
CA GLU A 105 6.00 -18.78 11.62
C GLU A 105 7.14 -17.76 11.59
N GLY A 106 7.42 -17.22 10.39
CA GLY A 106 8.44 -16.19 10.21
C GLY A 106 7.95 -14.76 10.34
N LEU A 107 6.65 -14.52 10.56
CA LEU A 107 6.08 -13.16 10.49
C LEU A 107 6.38 -12.36 11.76
N ALA A 108 7.00 -11.21 11.58
CA ALA A 108 7.20 -10.21 12.63
C ALA A 108 6.63 -8.86 12.18
N TRP A 109 6.16 -8.07 13.15
CA TRP A 109 5.66 -6.72 12.93
C TRP A 109 6.54 -5.70 13.64
N TYR A 110 6.98 -4.68 12.91
CA TYR A 110 7.66 -3.51 13.44
C TYR A 110 6.72 -2.31 13.43
N GLN A 111 6.44 -1.75 14.60
CA GLN A 111 5.66 -0.52 14.75
C GLN A 111 6.61 0.68 14.72
N GLY A 112 6.79 1.26 13.53
CA GLY A 112 7.69 2.39 13.32
C GLY A 112 7.11 3.74 13.71
N THR A 113 5.78 3.83 13.80
CA THR A 113 5.01 4.99 14.27
C THR A 113 3.77 4.51 14.98
N ASP A 114 3.11 5.37 15.77
CA ASP A 114 1.90 5.01 16.52
C ASP A 114 0.77 4.49 15.62
N TRP A 115 0.72 4.96 14.38
CA TRP A 115 -0.37 4.70 13.43
C TRP A 115 -0.05 3.63 12.38
N ALA A 116 1.17 3.09 12.31
CA ALA A 116 1.56 2.17 11.24
C ALA A 116 2.46 1.01 11.68
N GLN A 117 2.17 -0.16 11.12
CA GLN A 117 2.96 -1.37 11.31
C GLN A 117 3.53 -1.87 9.97
N ARG A 118 4.73 -2.46 10.04
CA ARG A 118 5.42 -3.09 8.92
C ARG A 118 5.66 -4.56 9.20
N GLY A 119 5.12 -5.43 8.36
CA GLY A 119 5.24 -6.88 8.45
C GLY A 119 6.39 -7.38 7.60
N PHE A 120 7.29 -8.16 8.18
CA PHE A 120 8.46 -8.71 7.50
C PHE A 120 8.73 -10.14 7.97
N CYS A 121 9.50 -10.89 7.18
CA CYS A 121 9.97 -12.19 7.61
C CYS A 121 11.21 -12.06 8.50
N ALA A 122 11.13 -12.47 9.76
CA ALA A 122 12.25 -12.47 10.70
C ALA A 122 13.36 -13.48 10.33
N ARG A 123 13.08 -14.43 9.42
CA ARG A 123 14.05 -15.45 8.99
C ARG A 123 14.88 -15.02 7.78
N CYS A 124 14.26 -14.44 6.75
CA CYS A 124 14.95 -14.06 5.51
C CYS A 124 14.96 -12.55 5.23
N GLY A 125 14.35 -11.73 6.08
CA GLY A 125 14.34 -10.27 5.94
C GLY A 125 13.39 -9.70 4.89
N SER A 126 12.63 -10.53 4.16
CA SER A 126 11.67 -10.05 3.15
C SER A 126 10.69 -9.05 3.76
N SER A 127 10.58 -7.86 3.17
CA SER A 127 9.54 -6.87 3.49
C SER A 127 8.24 -7.27 2.82
N LEU A 128 7.15 -7.43 3.58
CA LEU A 128 5.91 -8.04 3.08
C LEU A 128 4.73 -7.08 3.14
N PHE A 129 4.49 -6.47 4.30
CA PHE A 129 3.22 -5.79 4.56
C PHE A 129 3.40 -4.43 5.21
N TRP A 130 2.48 -3.53 4.91
CA TRP A 130 2.24 -2.32 5.69
C TRP A 130 0.76 -2.21 5.99
N ARG A 131 0.40 -1.79 7.21
CA ARG A 131 -1.01 -1.55 7.59
C ARG A 131 -1.11 -0.44 8.63
N LEU A 132 -2.31 0.12 8.75
CA LEU A 132 -2.66 1.01 9.85
C LEU A 132 -2.76 0.22 11.16
N ALA A 133 -2.21 0.77 12.25
CA ALA A 133 -2.22 0.10 13.54
C ALA A 133 -3.62 0.05 14.17
N GLU A 134 -4.43 1.10 13.98
CA GLU A 134 -5.79 1.20 14.53
C GLU A 134 -6.80 0.36 13.75
N THR A 135 -6.58 0.18 12.45
CA THR A 135 -7.50 -0.52 11.53
C THR A 135 -6.74 -1.56 10.68
N PRO A 136 -6.09 -2.55 11.32
CA PRO A 136 -5.19 -3.48 10.64
C PRO A 136 -5.88 -4.34 9.58
N ASP A 137 -7.20 -4.50 9.68
CA ASP A 137 -7.99 -5.34 8.76
C ASP A 137 -8.76 -4.52 7.72
N ALA A 138 -8.64 -3.19 7.70
CA ALA A 138 -9.33 -2.36 6.71
C ALA A 138 -8.61 -2.37 5.35
N MET A 139 -7.28 -2.31 5.39
CA MET A 139 -6.43 -2.20 4.20
C MET A 139 -5.01 -2.66 4.52
N THR A 140 -4.45 -3.45 3.63
CA THR A 140 -3.05 -3.88 3.68
C THR A 140 -2.34 -3.44 2.42
N ILE A 141 -1.16 -2.85 2.57
CA ILE A 141 -0.23 -2.62 1.46
C ILE A 141 0.72 -3.82 1.42
N VAL A 142 0.79 -4.51 0.29
CA VAL A 142 1.57 -5.74 0.10
C VAL A 142 2.72 -5.46 -0.86
N SER A 143 3.93 -5.91 -0.54
CA SER A 143 5.07 -5.80 -1.46
C SER A 143 4.76 -6.55 -2.77
N ALA A 144 4.88 -5.88 -3.91
CA ALA A 144 4.51 -6.44 -5.21
C ALA A 144 5.28 -7.74 -5.51
N GLU A 145 6.58 -7.74 -5.24
CA GLU A 145 7.47 -8.88 -5.45
C GLU A 145 7.31 -10.01 -4.42
N SER A 146 6.35 -9.91 -3.49
CA SER A 146 6.03 -10.99 -2.56
C SER A 146 4.89 -11.88 -3.06
N PHE A 147 4.20 -11.51 -4.14
CA PHE A 147 3.25 -12.40 -4.80
C PHE A 147 3.98 -13.52 -5.55
N ASP A 148 3.38 -14.70 -5.66
CA ASP A 148 3.99 -15.81 -6.41
C ASP A 148 4.07 -15.51 -7.92
N SER A 149 3.22 -14.60 -8.42
CA SER A 149 3.31 -14.03 -9.76
C SER A 149 2.93 -12.55 -9.73
N ALA A 150 3.82 -11.72 -10.30
CA ALA A 150 3.68 -10.28 -10.40
C ALA A 150 3.69 -9.78 -11.86
N ASP A 151 3.78 -10.67 -12.85
CA ASP A 151 4.05 -10.34 -14.26
C ASP A 151 2.98 -9.44 -14.90
N ASP A 152 1.74 -9.56 -14.44
CA ASP A 152 0.61 -8.77 -14.93
C ASP A 152 0.44 -7.44 -14.20
N LEU A 153 1.12 -7.22 -13.07
CA LEU A 153 1.05 -5.98 -12.32
C LEU A 153 1.62 -4.82 -13.15
N LYS A 154 0.87 -3.71 -13.18
CA LYS A 154 1.26 -2.49 -13.89
C LYS A 154 1.60 -1.38 -12.91
N LEU A 155 2.66 -0.65 -13.22
CA LEU A 155 3.03 0.53 -12.49
C LEU A 155 1.96 1.61 -12.69
N GLY A 156 1.26 1.99 -11.62
CA GLY A 156 0.23 3.03 -11.65
C GLY A 156 0.76 4.42 -11.36
N ARG A 157 1.62 4.56 -10.34
CA ARG A 157 2.14 5.87 -9.92
C ARG A 157 3.40 5.78 -9.06
N HIS A 158 4.13 6.89 -9.02
CA HIS A 158 5.20 7.14 -8.06
C HIS A 158 4.69 8.07 -6.96
N ILE A 159 5.04 7.79 -5.70
CA ILE A 159 4.68 8.62 -4.54
C ILE A 159 5.94 9.00 -3.75
N TYR A 160 5.92 10.17 -3.11
CA TYR A 160 7.09 10.79 -2.45
C TYR A 160 8.26 11.08 -3.42
N VAL A 161 7.96 11.48 -4.65
CA VAL A 161 8.98 11.78 -5.68
C VAL A 161 9.92 12.92 -5.29
N ASP A 162 9.48 13.83 -4.42
CA ASP A 162 10.31 14.86 -3.79
C ASP A 162 11.43 14.29 -2.91
N ALA A 163 11.27 13.06 -2.41
CA ALA A 163 12.28 12.33 -1.65
C ALA A 163 13.07 11.32 -2.49
N GLN A 164 12.83 11.23 -3.80
CA GLN A 164 13.56 10.36 -4.71
C GLN A 164 14.99 10.88 -4.92
N PRO A 165 16.03 10.12 -4.52
CA PRO A 165 17.41 10.48 -4.82
C PRO A 165 17.74 10.33 -6.30
N GLU A 166 18.54 11.26 -6.81
CA GLU A 166 19.02 11.26 -8.21
C GLU A 166 19.81 10.00 -8.60
N ARG A 167 20.42 9.30 -7.64
CA ARG A 167 21.36 8.19 -7.88
C ARG A 167 20.75 6.88 -8.43
N TYR A 168 19.43 6.71 -8.50
CA TYR A 168 18.81 5.46 -9.02
C TYR A 168 17.69 5.70 -10.04
N ASP A 169 17.79 6.75 -10.86
CA ASP A 169 16.89 6.92 -12.00
C ASP A 169 17.12 5.81 -13.04
N PHE A 170 16.32 4.73 -13.00
CA PHE A 170 16.49 3.50 -13.78
C PHE A 170 16.33 3.68 -15.31
N GLY A 171 16.07 4.91 -15.77
CA GLY A 171 15.98 5.31 -17.18
C GLY A 171 17.31 5.68 -17.84
N ASP A 172 18.44 5.21 -17.29
CA ASP A 172 19.78 5.47 -17.82
C ASP A 172 20.28 4.44 -18.88
N ASP A 173 21.41 4.78 -19.51
CA ASP A 173 22.13 3.94 -20.49
C ASP A 173 23.23 3.07 -19.86
N ARG A 174 23.18 2.78 -18.55
CA ARG A 174 24.18 1.91 -17.90
C ARG A 174 24.07 0.47 -18.44
N PRO A 175 25.16 -0.32 -18.39
CA PRO A 175 25.16 -1.69 -18.90
C PRO A 175 24.01 -2.54 -18.35
N ARG A 176 23.36 -3.30 -19.22
CA ARG A 176 22.29 -4.25 -18.89
C ARG A 176 22.85 -5.65 -19.07
N VAL A 177 23.10 -6.34 -17.96
CA VAL A 177 23.76 -7.64 -17.92
C VAL A 177 22.71 -8.69 -17.53
N THR A 178 22.63 -9.78 -18.29
CA THR A 178 21.76 -10.92 -17.99
C THR A 178 22.30 -11.73 -16.82
N GLU A 179 21.46 -12.59 -16.23
CA GLU A 179 21.90 -13.52 -15.19
C GLU A 179 23.10 -14.36 -15.67
N ALA A 180 23.02 -14.92 -16.88
CA ALA A 180 24.08 -15.76 -17.44
C ALA A 180 25.40 -14.99 -17.61
N GLU A 181 25.36 -13.75 -18.09
CA GLU A 181 26.55 -12.90 -18.23
C GLU A 181 27.14 -12.56 -16.85
N LEU A 182 26.32 -12.16 -15.88
CA LEU A 182 26.79 -11.83 -14.53
C LEU A 182 27.40 -13.06 -13.83
N LEU A 183 26.76 -14.22 -13.93
CA LEU A 183 27.29 -15.46 -13.36
C LEU A 183 28.62 -15.86 -14.01
N ALA A 184 28.74 -15.69 -15.33
CA ALA A 184 29.99 -15.93 -16.05
C ALA A 184 31.10 -14.96 -15.63
N GLU A 185 30.80 -13.67 -15.47
CA GLU A 185 31.73 -12.66 -14.95
C GLU A 185 32.24 -13.01 -13.53
N LEU A 186 31.37 -13.57 -12.70
CA LEU A 186 31.69 -13.99 -11.33
C LEU A 186 32.34 -15.39 -11.25
N GLY A 187 32.44 -16.13 -12.37
CA GLY A 187 32.93 -17.51 -12.39
C GLY A 187 32.03 -18.51 -11.67
N ILE A 188 30.73 -18.21 -11.55
CA ILE A 188 29.74 -19.05 -10.86
C ILE A 188 29.02 -19.92 -11.91
N ALA A 189 28.95 -21.22 -11.65
CA ALA A 189 28.18 -22.12 -12.51
C ALA A 189 26.67 -21.84 -12.36
N PRO A 190 25.90 -21.81 -13.46
CA PRO A 190 24.45 -21.60 -13.40
C PRO A 190 23.75 -22.73 -12.63
N GLY A 191 22.79 -22.39 -11.76
CA GLY A 191 21.91 -23.35 -11.07
C GLY A 191 21.95 -23.36 -9.53
N GLY A 192 22.57 -22.38 -8.86
CA GLY A 192 22.50 -22.23 -7.40
C GLY A 192 21.21 -21.53 -6.97
N LYS A 193 20.39 -22.17 -6.13
CA LYS A 193 19.23 -21.55 -5.48
C LYS A 193 19.62 -20.46 -4.49
#